data_AF-A0A923Y4S2-F1
#
_entry.id   AF-A0A923Y4S2-F1
#
_cell.length_a   1.000
_cell.length_b   1.000
_cell.length_c   1.000
_cell.angle_alpha   90.00
_cell.angle_beta   90.00
_cell.angle_gamma   90.00
#
_symmetry.space_group_name_H-M   'P 1'
#
loop_
_entity.id
_entity.type
_entity.pdbx_description
1 polymer ?
#
loop_
_entity_poly.entity_id
_entity_poly.type
_entity_poly.pdbx_seq_one_letter_code
_entity_poly.pdbx_strand_id
1 'polypeptide(L)' 'KNQGLRIDHILVSDALKSKVTSCVIDKLPRKNERPSDHAPVMVELGP' A
#
# COMPACT_ATOMS: atom_id res chain seq x y z
N LYS A 1 16.64 -8.07 8.14
CA LYS A 1 16.10 -7.33 9.30
C LYS A 1 14.89 -6.51 8.81
N ASN A 2 13.66 -6.83 9.23
CA ASN A 2 12.45 -6.07 8.88
C ASN A 2 12.41 -4.74 9.65
N GLN A 3 13.35 -3.84 9.35
CA GLN A 3 13.54 -2.55 10.04
C GLN A 3 12.91 -1.38 9.27
N GLY A 4 11.85 -1.64 8.52
CA GLY A 4 11.10 -0.60 7.81
C GLY A 4 10.10 0.11 8.72
N LEU A 5 9.72 1.33 8.34
CA LEU A 5 8.62 2.07 8.94
C LEU A 5 7.38 1.93 8.06
N ARG A 6 6.18 1.96 8.66
CA ARG A 6 4.91 2.01 7.94
C ARG A 6 4.36 3.43 8.06
N ILE A 7 4.76 4.32 7.15
CA ILE A 7 4.40 5.76 7.19
C ILE A 7 3.52 6.21 6.03
N ASP A 8 3.38 5.38 5.00
CA ASP A 8 2.45 5.61 3.89
C ASP A 8 1.12 4.93 4.17
N HIS A 9 0.02 5.68 4.14
CA HIS A 9 -1.31 5.20 4.48
C HIS A 9 -2.35 5.67 3.45
N ILE A 10 -3.34 4.82 3.22
CA ILE A 10 -4.56 5.18 2.49
C ILE A 10 -5.69 5.19 3.52
N LEU A 11 -6.25 6.38 3.75
CA LEU A 11 -7.44 6.56 4.58
C LEU A 11 -8.66 6.71 3.66
N VAL A 12 -9.74 6.02 3.98
CA VAL A 12 -10.99 6.05 3.21
C VAL A 12 -12.14 6.57 4.08
N SER A 13 -13.11 7.21 3.45
CA SER A 13 -14.36 7.61 4.10
C SER A 13 -15.25 6.40 4.38
N ASP A 14 -16.23 6.54 5.28
CA ASP A 14 -17.20 5.49 5.56
C ASP A 14 -17.97 5.03 4.30
N ALA A 15 -18.25 5.96 3.38
CA ALA A 15 -18.92 5.66 2.10
C ALA A 15 -18.11 4.71 1.20
N LEU A 16 -16.78 4.68 1.34
CA LEU A 16 -15.89 3.79 0.58
C LEU A 16 -15.51 2.54 1.36
N LYS A 17 -15.74 2.51 2.67
CA LYS A 17 -15.28 1.43 3.56
C LYS A 17 -15.81 0.06 3.14
N SER A 18 -17.08 -0.04 2.75
CA SER A 18 -17.67 -1.30 2.29
C SER A 18 -17.14 -1.75 0.92
N LYS A 19 -16.53 -0.84 0.16
CA LYS A 19 -15.93 -1.13 -1.14
C LYS A 19 -14.48 -1.59 -1.05
N VAL A 20 -13.79 -1.40 0.08
CA VAL A 20 -12.40 -1.86 0.20
C VAL A 20 -12.36 -3.39 0.21
N THR A 21 -11.87 -3.98 -0.89
CA THR A 21 -11.76 -5.44 -1.04
C THR A 21 -10.35 -5.94 -0.72
N SER A 22 -9.33 -5.09 -0.86
CA SER A 22 -7.94 -5.42 -0.57
C SER A 22 -7.13 -4.18 -0.19
N CYS A 23 -6.10 -4.37 0.64
CA CYS A 23 -5.10 -3.35 0.96
C CYS A 23 -3.75 -4.03 1.15
N VAL A 24 -2.78 -3.73 0.27
CA VAL A 24 -1.50 -4.42 0.20
C VAL A 24 -0.33 -3.43 0.10
N ILE A 25 0.82 -3.85 0.60
CA ILE A 25 2.10 -3.17 0.37
C ILE A 25 2.86 -4.00 -0.67
N ASP A 26 3.04 -3.47 -1.87
CA ASP A 26 3.81 -4.14 -2.90
C ASP A 26 5.31 -3.90 -2.69
N LYS A 27 6.00 -4.96 -2.28
CA LYS A 27 7.45 -4.91 -2.00
C LYS A 27 8.29 -5.22 -3.24
N LEU A 28 7.70 -5.61 -4.36
CA LEU A 28 8.46 -5.99 -5.55
C LEU A 28 9.23 -4.80 -6.15
N PRO A 29 8.65 -3.58 -6.29
CA PRO A 29 9.38 -2.43 -6.84
C PRO A 29 10.59 -2.00 -6.01
N ARG A 30 10.59 -2.27 -4.69
CA ARG A 30 11.74 -2.01 -3.79
C ARG A 30 12.99 -2.83 -4.13
N LYS A 31 12.86 -3.86 -4.99
CA LYS A 31 13.96 -4.73 -5.42
C LYS A 31 14.56 -4.35 -6.79
N ASN A 32 14.01 -3.34 -7.47
CA ASN A 32 14.54 -2.88 -8.76
C ASN A 32 15.96 -2.29 -8.60
N GLU A 33 16.70 -2.13 -9.70
CA GLU A 33 18.10 -1.66 -9.69
C GLU A 33 18.27 -0.28 -9.04
N ARG A 34 17.31 0.61 -9.23
CA ARG A 34 17.26 1.95 -8.64
C ARG A 34 15.87 2.19 -8.04
N PRO A 35 15.57 1.57 -6.89
CA PRO A 35 14.23 1.61 -6.32
C PRO A 35 14.02 2.93 -5.57
N SER A 36 12.75 3.32 -5.39
CA SER A 36 12.40 4.28 -4.34
C SER A 36 12.74 3.68 -2.96
N ASP A 37 12.95 4.55 -1.99
CA ASP A 37 13.04 4.23 -0.57
C ASP A 37 11.70 3.77 0.03
N HIS A 38 10.58 4.13 -0.57
CA HIS A 38 9.23 3.71 -0.17
C HIS A 38 8.73 2.51 -0.99
N ALA A 39 7.83 1.72 -0.40
CA ALA A 39 7.09 0.66 -1.08
C ALA A 39 5.67 1.15 -1.39
N PRO A 40 5.13 0.94 -2.60
CA PRO A 40 3.75 1.31 -2.90
C PRO A 40 2.74 0.64 -1.97
N VAL A 41 1.79 1.43 -1.47
CA VAL A 41 0.59 0.94 -0.78
C VAL A 41 -0.57 1.03 -1.75
N MET A 42 -1.31 -0.06 -1.93
CA MET A 42 -2.40 -0.14 -2.89
C MET A 42 -3.67 -0.60 -2.18
N VAL A 43 -4.79 0.04 -2.52
CA VAL A 43 -6.14 -0.38 -2.12
C VAL A 43 -6.91 -0.77 -3.37
N GLU A 44 -7.59 -1.90 -3.30
CA GLU A 44 -8.56 -2.30 -4.32
C GLU A 44 -9.97 -1.95 -3.82
N LEU A 45 -10.75 -1.34 -4.71
CA LEU A 45 -12.15 -1.03 -4.47
C LEU A 45 -13.03 -1.93 -5.34
N GLY A 46 -13.89 -2.71 -4.69
CA GLY A 46 -14.96 -3.44 -5.33
C GLY A 46 -16.12 -2.55 -5.78
N PRO A 47 -17.07 -3.13 -6.54
CA PRO A 47 -18.25 -2.42 -7.06
C PRO A 47 -19.08 -1.74 -5.95
#